data_AF-A0A1I1YXZ4-F1
#
_entry.id   AF-A0A1I1YXZ4-F1
#
_cell.length_a   1.000
_cell.length_b   1.000
_cell.length_c   1.000
_cell.angle_alpha   90.00
_cell.angle_beta   90.00
_cell.angle_gamma   90.00
#
_symmetry.space_group_name_H-M   'P 1'
#
loop_
_entity.id
_entity.type
_entity.pdbx_description
1 polymer ?
#
loop_
_entity_poly.entity_id
_entity_poly.type
_entity_poly.pdbx_seq_one_letter_code
_entity_poly.pdbx_strand_id
1 'polypeptide(L)'
;MPIKSDIKPNIKENINKNCRTKCEDKESGRLRKITNQTINFQKELDNIIENIENSEVVPTLLLHSCCGPCSSYVLEYLSKYFSITVFYYNPNIYPSDEYWNRVEEQKKIIEITESKYPINMITGAYDVDRFYKMAHGREAIPEGGERCHLCYEIRLREAAKIAKQEGFDYFTTTLSISPHKNSRVLNEIGMRIAEEYEVRHLPADFKKNNGYKRSVEITSQAGIYRQDYCGCEFSKKESDKRRIKREKKALREHIKKIYSEIEKEYLEKSEAVIIEKFLCSDLYKNSNNIFCYVGKFPEIDTLKIINRALSDGKKVSVPYCVAEHEMKALIINSVEELSVGQFGILEPDEASEEMKKEDADLVVVPCCTCDKSGNRLGYGRGYYDRYLEQIEIKKIEAKKDMAKNVLLIRKKAMVDVVPTDEHDIRVEVIITE
;
A
#
# COMPACT_ATOMS: atom_id res chain seq x y z
N MET A 1 -79.78 -6.99 -3.52
CA MET A 1 -80.68 -5.86 -3.19
C MET A 1 -79.85 -4.58 -3.10
N PRO A 2 -80.41 -3.37 -3.32
CA PRO A 2 -79.65 -2.24 -3.88
C PRO A 2 -79.60 -0.98 -2.99
N ILE A 3 -79.02 0.12 -3.54
CA ILE A 3 -79.12 1.55 -3.09
C ILE A 3 -78.19 1.91 -1.91
N LYS A 4 -77.05 2.59 -2.15
CA LYS A 4 -76.79 4.06 -2.20
C LYS A 4 -76.96 4.83 -0.89
N SER A 5 -75.93 5.60 -0.51
CA SER A 5 -75.95 7.08 -0.31
C SER A 5 -74.67 7.53 0.43
N ASP A 6 -74.25 8.79 0.43
CA ASP A 6 -74.08 9.75 -0.68
C ASP A 6 -72.99 10.79 -0.27
N ILE A 7 -72.58 11.68 -1.18
CA ILE A 7 -71.31 12.43 -1.10
C ILE A 7 -71.46 13.89 -0.61
N LYS A 8 -70.81 14.25 0.53
CA LYS A 8 -70.32 15.61 0.93
C LYS A 8 -71.43 16.70 1.12
N PRO A 9 -71.14 17.95 1.59
CA PRO A 9 -69.88 18.65 1.93
C PRO A 9 -69.82 19.08 3.43
N ASN A 10 -69.19 20.15 3.97
CA ASN A 10 -68.55 21.36 3.40
C ASN A 10 -67.50 22.08 4.31
N ILE A 11 -66.65 22.89 3.66
CA ILE A 11 -65.91 24.13 4.02
C ILE A 11 -65.53 24.51 5.50
N LYS A 12 -64.21 24.72 5.67
CA LYS A 12 -63.43 25.74 6.43
C LYS A 12 -64.12 26.63 7.49
N GLU A 13 -63.42 26.86 8.61
CA GLU A 13 -62.72 28.16 8.86
C GLU A 13 -61.58 28.08 9.89
N ASN A 14 -60.75 29.14 9.97
CA ASN A 14 -59.50 29.22 10.73
C ASN A 14 -59.71 29.43 12.26
N ILE A 15 -58.65 29.21 13.07
CA ILE A 15 -58.07 30.25 13.96
C ILE A 15 -56.74 29.81 14.62
N ASN A 16 -55.79 30.76 14.65
CA ASN A 16 -54.56 30.89 15.46
C ASN A 16 -53.46 29.81 15.56
N LYS A 17 -52.33 30.19 14.96
CA LYS A 17 -50.96 29.90 15.43
C LYS A 17 -50.77 30.39 16.88
N ASN A 18 -50.16 29.56 17.74
CA ASN A 18 -48.87 29.89 18.39
C ASN A 18 -48.37 28.79 19.35
N CYS A 19 -47.06 28.82 19.61
CA CYS A 19 -46.37 28.19 20.75
C CYS A 19 -46.14 26.65 20.73
N ARG A 20 -45.34 26.16 19.77
CA ARG A 20 -44.53 24.91 19.92
C ARG A 20 -43.16 25.00 19.22
N THR A 21 -42.24 25.77 19.79
CA THR A 21 -40.78 25.72 19.49
C THR A 21 -40.00 26.31 20.67
N LYS A 22 -39.63 25.47 21.66
CA LYS A 22 -38.60 25.82 22.69
C LYS A 22 -38.18 24.70 23.66
N CYS A 23 -38.83 23.53 23.66
CA CYS A 23 -38.51 22.44 24.60
C CYS A 23 -37.73 21.26 23.99
N GLU A 24 -37.92 20.92 22.72
CA GLU A 24 -37.34 19.69 22.12
C GLU A 24 -35.86 19.85 21.70
N ASP A 25 -35.39 21.07 21.42
CA ASP A 25 -34.00 21.33 21.02
C ASP A 25 -32.98 21.31 22.18
N LYS A 26 -33.44 21.26 23.44
CA LYS A 26 -32.55 21.33 24.62
C LYS A 26 -32.05 19.96 25.11
N GLU A 27 -32.77 18.87 24.85
CA GLU A 27 -32.34 17.53 25.25
C GLU A 27 -31.44 16.86 24.21
N SER A 28 -31.79 16.99 22.93
CA SER A 28 -30.94 16.54 21.81
C SER A 28 -29.55 17.24 21.82
N GLY A 29 -29.51 18.52 22.19
CA GLY A 29 -28.28 19.28 22.41
C GLY A 29 -27.52 18.95 23.72
N ARG A 30 -28.15 18.25 24.67
CA ARG A 30 -27.51 17.81 25.93
C ARG A 30 -26.85 16.45 25.76
N LEU A 31 -27.52 15.51 25.10
CA LEU A 31 -26.96 14.21 24.72
C LEU A 31 -25.76 14.36 23.75
N ARG A 32 -25.83 15.29 22.79
CA ARG A 32 -24.70 15.59 21.88
C ARG A 32 -23.53 16.35 22.52
N LYS A 33 -23.62 16.77 23.80
CA LYS A 33 -22.55 17.49 24.52
C LYS A 33 -21.73 16.64 25.48
N ILE A 34 -22.03 15.34 25.61
CA ILE A 34 -21.31 14.43 26.51
C ILE A 34 -20.16 13.70 25.80
N THR A 35 -20.18 13.59 24.47
CA THR A 35 -19.28 12.72 23.68
C THR A 35 -17.93 13.33 23.25
N ASN A 36 -17.50 14.45 23.86
CA ASN A 36 -16.25 15.15 23.50
C ASN A 36 -15.21 15.26 24.63
N GLN A 37 -15.37 14.47 25.71
CA GLN A 37 -14.22 14.18 26.57
C GLN A 37 -13.38 13.07 25.92
N THR A 38 -12.12 13.39 25.60
CA THR A 38 -11.17 12.41 25.07
C THR A 38 -10.77 11.45 26.20
N ILE A 39 -11.35 10.24 26.21
CA ILE A 39 -11.04 9.22 27.21
C ILE A 39 -9.53 8.92 27.19
N ASN A 40 -8.88 9.01 28.34
CA ASN A 40 -7.47 8.69 28.50
C ASN A 40 -7.32 7.27 29.02
N PHE A 41 -7.35 6.29 28.11
CA PHE A 41 -7.26 4.86 28.43
C PHE A 41 -6.02 4.46 29.23
N GLN A 42 -4.92 5.24 29.19
CA GLN A 42 -3.78 4.99 30.08
C GLN A 42 -4.15 5.29 31.54
N LYS A 43 -4.83 6.42 31.80
CA LYS A 43 -5.28 6.76 33.15
C LYS A 43 -6.32 5.77 33.68
N GLU A 44 -7.17 5.23 32.82
CA GLU A 44 -8.10 4.16 33.22
C GLU A 44 -7.37 2.87 33.59
N LEU A 45 -6.34 2.49 32.82
CA LEU A 45 -5.45 1.37 33.15
C LEU A 45 -4.72 1.59 34.48
N ASP A 46 -4.14 2.76 34.68
CA ASP A 46 -3.42 3.14 35.89
C ASP A 46 -4.35 3.04 37.12
N ASN A 47 -5.57 3.58 37.03
CA ASN A 47 -6.58 3.47 38.09
C ASN A 47 -6.96 2.00 38.38
N ILE A 48 -7.09 1.15 37.35
CA ILE A 48 -7.41 -0.29 37.54
C ILE A 48 -6.25 -1.00 38.24
N ILE A 49 -5.01 -0.72 37.86
CA ILE A 49 -3.80 -1.27 38.49
C ILE A 49 -3.71 -0.85 39.96
N GLU A 50 -3.92 0.43 40.27
CA GLU A 50 -3.93 0.93 41.66
C GLU A 50 -4.99 0.20 42.53
N ASN A 51 -6.18 -0.07 41.99
CA ASN A 51 -7.20 -0.85 42.69
C ASN A 51 -6.80 -2.33 42.89
N ILE A 52 -6.00 -2.90 41.99
CA ILE A 52 -5.48 -4.27 42.11
C ILE A 52 -4.33 -4.34 43.11
N GLU A 53 -3.43 -3.35 43.14
CA GLU A 53 -2.34 -3.27 44.13
C GLU A 53 -2.86 -3.10 45.56
N ASN A 54 -4.02 -2.45 45.73
CA ASN A 54 -4.74 -2.33 47.01
C ASN A 54 -5.65 -3.55 47.34
N SER A 55 -5.64 -4.61 46.52
CA SER A 55 -6.45 -5.81 46.67
C SER A 55 -5.59 -7.03 47.02
N GLU A 56 -6.08 -7.91 47.89
CA GLU A 56 -5.44 -9.22 48.15
C GLU A 56 -5.68 -10.24 47.02
N VAL A 57 -6.64 -9.96 46.12
CA VAL A 57 -7.01 -10.84 45.01
C VAL A 57 -6.33 -10.39 43.72
N VAL A 58 -5.65 -11.34 43.07
CA VAL A 58 -5.01 -11.18 41.75
C VAL A 58 -6.01 -11.55 40.65
N PRO A 59 -6.47 -10.60 39.81
CA PRO A 59 -7.41 -10.92 38.75
C PRO A 59 -6.77 -11.69 37.59
N THR A 60 -7.62 -12.46 36.91
CA THR A 60 -7.27 -13.23 35.71
C THR A 60 -7.43 -12.41 34.42
N LEU A 61 -6.45 -12.50 33.52
CA LEU A 61 -6.46 -11.74 32.26
C LEU A 61 -6.27 -12.66 31.05
N LEU A 62 -7.24 -12.67 30.15
CA LEU A 62 -7.06 -13.21 28.80
C LEU A 62 -6.46 -12.13 27.89
N LEU A 63 -5.16 -12.23 27.62
CA LEU A 63 -4.44 -11.28 26.79
C LEU A 63 -4.43 -11.75 25.33
N HIS A 64 -5.24 -11.16 24.46
CA HIS A 64 -5.16 -11.42 23.02
C HIS A 64 -3.85 -10.87 22.45
N SER A 65 -3.07 -11.75 21.83
CA SER A 65 -1.89 -11.43 21.05
C SER A 65 -2.01 -11.92 19.61
N CYS A 66 -1.44 -11.14 18.69
CA CYS A 66 -1.37 -11.48 17.27
C CYS A 66 0.08 -11.56 16.73
N CYS A 67 1.07 -11.36 17.60
CA CYS A 67 2.46 -11.08 17.27
C CYS A 67 3.31 -11.12 18.55
N GLY A 68 4.31 -12.01 18.64
CA GLY A 68 5.25 -12.07 19.76
C GLY A 68 5.92 -10.73 20.08
N PRO A 69 6.51 -10.03 19.09
CA PRO A 69 7.09 -8.70 19.27
C PRO A 69 6.16 -7.62 19.87
N CYS A 70 4.85 -7.82 19.78
CA CYS A 70 3.83 -6.91 20.29
C CYS A 70 3.46 -7.23 21.74
N SER A 71 3.58 -8.50 22.17
CA SER A 71 3.28 -8.92 23.53
C SER A 71 4.42 -8.70 24.51
N SER A 72 5.67 -8.60 24.06
CA SER A 72 6.86 -8.54 24.93
C SER A 72 6.76 -7.54 26.10
N TYR A 73 6.64 -6.24 25.80
CA TYR A 73 6.46 -5.21 26.84
C TYR A 73 5.14 -5.35 27.60
N VAL A 74 4.06 -5.78 26.94
CA VAL A 74 2.75 -5.93 27.59
C VAL A 74 2.77 -7.03 28.65
N LEU A 75 3.51 -8.11 28.40
CA LEU A 75 3.73 -9.20 29.34
C LEU A 75 4.70 -8.79 30.46
N GLU A 76 5.82 -8.12 30.14
CA GLU A 76 6.74 -7.52 31.13
C GLU A 76 6.03 -6.55 32.08
N TYR A 77 5.02 -5.83 31.58
CA TYR A 77 4.27 -4.85 32.37
C TYR A 77 3.12 -5.48 33.16
N LEU A 78 2.19 -6.19 32.51
CA LEU A 78 0.95 -6.65 33.15
C LEU A 78 1.14 -7.89 34.04
N SER A 79 2.17 -8.71 33.82
CA SER A 79 2.41 -9.93 34.64
C SER A 79 2.78 -9.64 36.11
N LYS A 80 2.99 -8.37 36.44
CA LYS A 80 3.16 -7.87 37.82
C LYS A 80 1.83 -7.82 38.59
N TYR A 81 0.72 -7.67 37.87
CA TYR A 81 -0.61 -7.33 38.40
C TYR A 81 -1.68 -8.38 38.12
N PHE A 82 -1.55 -9.13 37.02
CA PHE A 82 -2.55 -10.11 36.55
C PHE A 82 -1.97 -11.52 36.47
N SER A 83 -2.83 -12.52 36.67
CA SER A 83 -2.58 -13.90 36.24
C SER A 83 -2.94 -14.01 34.75
N ILE A 84 -1.96 -14.19 33.87
CA ILE A 84 -2.13 -14.02 32.41
C ILE A 84 -2.23 -15.35 31.68
N THR A 85 -3.25 -15.46 30.84
CA THR A 85 -3.27 -16.43 29.73
C THR A 85 -3.23 -15.68 28.40
N VAL A 86 -2.22 -15.94 27.59
CA VAL A 86 -2.08 -15.38 26.25
C VAL A 86 -2.99 -16.14 25.29
N PHE A 87 -3.99 -15.46 24.73
CA PHE A 87 -4.75 -15.98 23.60
C PHE A 87 -4.09 -15.54 22.30
N TYR A 88 -3.32 -16.44 21.67
CA TYR A 88 -2.76 -16.17 20.36
C TYR A 88 -3.80 -16.42 19.27
N TYR A 89 -4.26 -15.36 18.62
CA TYR A 89 -5.25 -15.46 17.56
C TYR A 89 -5.03 -14.39 16.49
N ASN A 90 -4.57 -14.84 15.33
CA ASN A 90 -4.38 -13.96 14.19
C ASN A 90 -4.77 -14.68 12.89
N PRO A 91 -6.09 -14.76 12.58
CA PRO A 91 -6.60 -15.52 11.45
C PRO A 91 -6.15 -14.98 10.08
N ASN A 92 -5.54 -13.79 10.02
CA ASN A 92 -5.23 -13.13 8.75
C ASN A 92 -3.76 -13.20 8.33
N ILE A 93 -2.90 -13.93 9.05
CA ILE A 93 -1.48 -14.01 8.71
C ILE A 93 -1.32 -14.68 7.33
N TYR A 94 -0.46 -14.12 6.49
CA TYR A 94 -0.17 -14.61 5.16
C TYR A 94 1.35 -14.55 4.87
N PRO A 95 1.98 -15.62 4.36
CA PRO A 95 1.42 -16.94 4.02
C PRO A 95 1.02 -17.77 5.26
N SER A 96 0.50 -18.99 5.08
CA SER A 96 0.14 -19.88 6.19
C SER A 96 1.31 -20.20 7.12
N ASP A 97 2.51 -20.38 6.58
CA ASP A 97 3.67 -20.86 7.34
C ASP A 97 4.20 -19.78 8.30
N GLU A 98 3.98 -18.52 7.92
CA GLU A 98 4.23 -17.32 8.74
C GLU A 98 3.37 -17.32 10.02
N TYR A 99 2.17 -17.92 10.01
CA TYR A 99 1.33 -18.04 11.21
C TYR A 99 2.03 -18.87 12.28
N TRP A 100 2.50 -20.06 11.90
CA TRP A 100 3.16 -20.99 12.83
C TRP A 100 4.50 -20.45 13.32
N ASN A 101 5.27 -19.79 12.46
CA ASN A 101 6.49 -19.09 12.88
C ASN A 101 6.19 -18.05 13.99
N ARG A 102 5.11 -17.27 13.85
CA ARG A 102 4.71 -16.28 14.87
C ARG A 102 4.09 -16.90 16.13
N VAL A 103 3.54 -18.11 16.06
CA VAL A 103 3.14 -18.90 17.24
C VAL A 103 4.38 -19.28 18.05
N GLU A 104 5.44 -19.79 17.41
CA GLU A 104 6.69 -20.13 18.09
C GLU A 104 7.43 -18.88 18.62
N GLU A 105 7.40 -17.75 17.90
CA GLU A 105 7.87 -16.47 18.43
C GLU A 105 7.10 -16.05 19.70
N GLN A 106 5.79 -16.27 19.75
CA GLN A 106 4.99 -15.94 20.94
C GLN A 106 5.35 -16.84 22.13
N LYS A 107 5.65 -18.13 21.91
CA LYS A 107 6.14 -19.02 22.98
C LYS A 107 7.49 -18.55 23.53
N LYS A 108 8.45 -18.25 22.65
CA LYS A 108 9.76 -17.69 23.05
C LYS A 108 9.64 -16.42 23.87
N ILE A 109 8.71 -15.52 23.51
CA ILE A 109 8.43 -14.32 24.31
C ILE A 109 7.91 -14.67 25.71
N ILE A 110 7.04 -15.68 25.84
CA ILE A 110 6.54 -16.15 27.13
C ILE A 110 7.68 -16.75 27.96
N GLU A 111 8.54 -17.58 27.36
CA GLU A 111 9.70 -18.22 28.00
C GLU A 111 10.71 -17.22 28.57
N ILE A 112 10.98 -16.10 27.86
CA ILE A 112 11.90 -15.07 28.33
C ILE A 112 11.25 -14.01 29.23
N THR A 113 9.94 -14.05 29.46
CA THR A 113 9.26 -13.05 30.31
C THR A 113 9.41 -13.42 31.78
N GLU A 114 10.22 -12.64 32.51
CA GLU A 114 10.24 -12.65 33.97
C GLU A 114 8.87 -12.19 34.51
N SER A 115 8.07 -13.15 34.99
CA SER A 115 6.69 -12.94 35.43
C SER A 115 6.48 -13.41 36.86
N LYS A 116 5.60 -12.72 37.61
CA LYS A 116 5.28 -13.06 39.00
C LYS A 116 4.45 -14.35 39.13
N TYR A 117 3.68 -14.66 38.09
CA TYR A 117 2.82 -15.83 37.98
C TYR A 117 3.08 -16.53 36.63
N PRO A 118 2.91 -17.86 36.54
CA PRO A 118 3.04 -18.59 35.28
C PRO A 118 2.14 -18.00 34.18
N ILE A 119 2.70 -17.74 33.01
CA ILE A 119 1.96 -17.27 31.83
C ILE A 119 1.57 -18.49 30.99
N ASN A 120 0.27 -18.73 30.83
CA ASN A 120 -0.26 -19.79 29.98
C ASN A 120 -0.50 -19.29 28.55
N MET A 121 -0.68 -20.21 27.59
CA MET A 121 -0.98 -19.88 26.19
C MET A 121 -2.10 -20.75 25.62
N ILE A 122 -3.08 -20.13 24.96
CA ILE A 122 -4.12 -20.76 24.15
C ILE A 122 -3.89 -20.32 22.70
N THR A 123 -3.81 -21.27 21.77
CA THR A 123 -3.72 -20.96 20.32
C THR A 123 -5.09 -21.10 19.68
N GLY A 124 -5.65 -20.00 19.17
CA GLY A 124 -6.93 -19.99 18.47
C GLY A 124 -6.82 -20.54 17.04
N ALA A 125 -7.92 -21.07 16.50
CA ALA A 125 -7.94 -21.65 15.15
C ALA A 125 -7.49 -20.67 14.06
N TYR A 126 -6.73 -21.15 13.08
CA TYR A 126 -6.33 -20.37 11.90
C TYR A 126 -7.46 -20.35 10.85
N ASP A 127 -8.51 -19.57 11.13
CA ASP A 127 -9.69 -19.38 10.27
C ASP A 127 -9.49 -18.21 9.29
N VAL A 128 -8.71 -18.46 8.24
CA VAL A 128 -8.41 -17.45 7.21
C VAL A 128 -9.62 -17.11 6.34
N ASP A 129 -10.57 -18.04 6.17
CA ASP A 129 -11.81 -17.83 5.42
C ASP A 129 -12.68 -16.74 6.05
N ARG A 130 -12.80 -16.70 7.39
CA ARG A 130 -13.52 -15.64 8.10
C ARG A 130 -12.86 -14.28 7.91
N PHE A 131 -11.54 -14.21 7.76
CA PHE A 131 -10.86 -12.97 7.39
C PHE A 131 -11.17 -12.54 5.95
N TYR A 132 -11.06 -13.44 4.97
CA TYR A 132 -11.35 -13.10 3.57
C TYR A 132 -12.82 -12.71 3.35
N LYS A 133 -13.78 -13.41 3.98
CA LYS A 133 -15.20 -13.05 3.95
C LYS A 133 -15.49 -11.65 4.50
N MET A 134 -14.76 -11.21 5.54
CA MET A 134 -14.86 -9.85 6.07
C MET A 134 -14.16 -8.81 5.17
N ALA A 135 -13.00 -9.16 4.62
CA ALA A 135 -12.21 -8.27 3.76
C ALA A 135 -12.82 -8.08 2.36
N HIS A 136 -13.82 -8.89 1.98
CA HIS A 136 -14.47 -8.81 0.68
C HIS A 136 -15.11 -7.43 0.42
N GLY A 137 -14.81 -6.85 -0.74
CA GLY A 137 -15.23 -5.50 -1.13
C GLY A 137 -14.49 -4.38 -0.38
N ARG A 138 -13.44 -4.71 0.39
CA ARG A 138 -12.62 -3.79 1.21
C ARG A 138 -11.12 -3.99 0.97
N GLU A 139 -10.74 -4.80 -0.01
CA GLU A 139 -9.37 -5.21 -0.30
C GLU A 139 -8.47 -3.98 -0.58
N ALA A 140 -9.00 -2.97 -1.27
CA ALA A 140 -8.31 -1.73 -1.62
C ALA A 140 -8.25 -0.67 -0.50
N ILE A 141 -8.90 -0.88 0.65
CA ILE A 141 -8.84 0.07 1.76
C ILE A 141 -7.44 0.03 2.41
N PRO A 142 -6.70 1.15 2.51
CA PRO A 142 -5.33 1.14 3.05
C PRO A 142 -5.19 0.57 4.48
N GLU A 143 -3.98 0.14 4.83
CA GLU A 143 -3.61 -0.25 6.19
C GLU A 143 -3.98 0.86 7.21
N GLY A 144 -4.69 0.46 8.26
CA GLY A 144 -5.24 1.37 9.28
C GLY A 144 -6.67 1.87 9.01
N GLY A 145 -7.26 1.60 7.84
CA GLY A 145 -8.66 1.93 7.52
C GLY A 145 -9.70 0.92 8.05
N GLU A 146 -10.95 1.03 7.56
CA GLU A 146 -12.11 0.22 8.00
C GLU A 146 -11.84 -1.30 7.98
N ARG A 147 -11.19 -1.82 6.93
CA ARG A 147 -10.74 -3.22 6.82
C ARG A 147 -9.96 -3.67 8.06
N CYS A 148 -9.09 -2.82 8.58
CA CYS A 148 -8.32 -3.11 9.78
C CYS A 148 -9.18 -3.03 11.04
N HIS A 149 -10.14 -2.10 11.14
CA HIS A 149 -11.06 -2.00 12.27
C HIS A 149 -11.92 -3.28 12.42
N LEU A 150 -12.51 -3.75 11.33
CA LEU A 150 -13.28 -5.00 11.29
C LEU A 150 -12.39 -6.23 11.62
N CYS A 151 -11.13 -6.21 11.19
CA CYS A 151 -10.16 -7.25 11.57
C CYS A 151 -9.82 -7.22 13.08
N TYR A 152 -9.73 -6.05 13.69
CA TYR A 152 -9.53 -5.94 15.15
C TYR A 152 -10.76 -6.48 15.90
N GLU A 153 -11.96 -6.18 15.42
CA GLU A 153 -13.22 -6.66 15.99
C GLU A 153 -13.34 -8.19 15.93
N ILE A 154 -13.01 -8.84 14.82
CA ILE A 154 -12.99 -10.33 14.75
C ILE A 154 -12.09 -10.92 15.84
N ARG A 155 -10.89 -10.33 16.06
CA ARG A 155 -9.94 -10.83 17.06
C ARG A 155 -10.41 -10.58 18.49
N LEU A 156 -10.93 -9.39 18.78
CA LEU A 156 -11.44 -9.02 20.10
C LEU A 156 -12.72 -9.80 20.47
N ARG A 157 -13.61 -10.09 19.50
CA ARG A 157 -14.81 -10.91 19.72
C ARG A 157 -14.45 -12.34 20.10
N GLU A 158 -13.49 -12.95 19.42
CA GLU A 158 -13.06 -14.31 19.77
C GLU A 158 -12.35 -14.36 21.13
N ALA A 159 -11.58 -13.32 21.49
CA ALA A 159 -10.98 -13.18 22.80
C ALA A 159 -12.04 -13.03 23.91
N ALA A 160 -13.01 -12.12 23.76
CA ALA A 160 -14.08 -11.92 24.75
C ALA A 160 -14.96 -13.16 24.93
N LYS A 161 -15.24 -13.87 23.85
CA LYS A 161 -15.96 -15.16 23.86
C LYS A 161 -15.23 -16.20 24.72
N ILE A 162 -13.93 -16.42 24.50
CA ILE A 162 -13.13 -17.36 25.32
C ILE A 162 -13.03 -16.87 26.76
N ALA A 163 -12.84 -15.57 26.97
CA ALA A 163 -12.78 -14.99 28.31
C ALA A 163 -14.07 -15.25 29.11
N LYS A 164 -15.26 -15.15 28.47
CA LYS A 164 -16.55 -15.48 29.09
C LYS A 164 -16.69 -16.98 29.37
N GLN A 165 -16.28 -17.82 28.42
CA GLN A 165 -16.40 -19.28 28.50
C GLN A 165 -15.52 -19.88 29.61
N GLU A 166 -14.30 -19.39 29.75
CA GLU A 166 -13.31 -19.86 30.73
C GLU A 166 -13.34 -19.04 32.05
N GLY A 167 -14.22 -18.05 32.18
CA GLY A 167 -14.46 -17.31 33.42
C GLY A 167 -13.39 -16.28 33.82
N PHE A 168 -12.70 -15.67 32.84
CA PHE A 168 -11.69 -14.63 33.09
C PHE A 168 -12.31 -13.32 33.60
N ASP A 169 -11.63 -12.66 34.54
CA ASP A 169 -12.02 -11.35 35.09
C ASP A 169 -12.00 -10.25 34.04
N TYR A 170 -10.99 -10.30 33.16
CA TYR A 170 -10.71 -9.31 32.12
C TYR A 170 -10.25 -9.96 30.81
N PHE A 171 -10.51 -9.29 29.69
CA PHE A 171 -9.80 -9.49 28.43
C PHE A 171 -9.20 -8.18 27.92
N THR A 172 -8.12 -8.26 27.12
CA THR A 172 -7.58 -7.10 26.39
C THR A 172 -6.74 -7.53 25.20
N THR A 173 -6.07 -6.59 24.52
CA THR A 173 -5.23 -6.86 23.36
C THR A 173 -3.89 -6.14 23.36
N THR A 174 -2.84 -6.85 22.93
CA THR A 174 -1.52 -6.26 22.64
C THR A 174 -1.52 -5.33 21.43
N LEU A 175 -2.59 -5.30 20.62
CA LEU A 175 -2.69 -4.47 19.41
C LEU A 175 -2.45 -2.97 19.69
N SER A 176 -2.80 -2.48 20.88
CA SER A 176 -2.68 -1.05 21.22
C SER A 176 -1.23 -0.56 21.37
N ILE A 177 -0.24 -1.46 21.47
CA ILE A 177 1.20 -1.11 21.44
C ILE A 177 1.70 -0.64 20.07
N SER A 178 1.00 -1.03 19.00
CA SER A 178 1.50 -0.88 17.64
C SER A 178 1.34 0.56 17.15
N PRO A 179 2.40 1.25 16.70
CA PRO A 179 2.31 2.66 16.28
C PRO A 179 1.36 2.86 15.09
N HIS A 180 1.18 1.83 14.26
CA HIS A 180 0.28 1.82 13.12
C HIS A 180 -1.18 1.47 13.47
N LYS A 181 -1.51 1.26 14.76
CA LYS A 181 -2.86 0.90 15.21
C LYS A 181 -3.45 1.97 16.11
N ASN A 182 -4.68 2.35 15.82
CA ASN A 182 -5.41 3.36 16.59
C ASN A 182 -5.89 2.76 17.92
N SER A 183 -5.25 3.17 19.02
CA SER A 183 -5.55 2.70 20.38
C SER A 183 -6.95 3.11 20.83
N ARG A 184 -7.47 4.25 20.37
CA ARG A 184 -8.83 4.68 20.66
C ARG A 184 -9.86 3.73 20.04
N VAL A 185 -9.73 3.45 18.74
CA VAL A 185 -10.63 2.51 18.04
C VAL A 185 -10.58 1.11 18.66
N LEU A 186 -9.40 0.63 19.06
CA LEU A 186 -9.26 -0.66 19.73
C LEU A 186 -10.01 -0.73 21.06
N ASN A 187 -9.95 0.33 21.88
CA ASN A 187 -10.68 0.38 23.15
C ASN A 187 -12.18 0.61 22.96
N GLU A 188 -12.60 1.44 22.00
CA GLU A 188 -14.03 1.64 21.64
C GLU A 188 -14.67 0.32 21.15
N ILE A 189 -13.94 -0.49 20.37
CA ILE A 189 -14.37 -1.85 19.99
C ILE A 189 -14.40 -2.78 21.22
N GLY A 190 -13.35 -2.77 22.05
CA GLY A 190 -13.25 -3.61 23.25
C GLY A 190 -14.36 -3.35 24.26
N MET A 191 -14.67 -2.09 24.55
CA MET A 191 -15.76 -1.69 25.47
C MET A 191 -17.13 -2.16 24.96
N ARG A 192 -17.43 -2.00 23.67
CA ARG A 192 -18.69 -2.51 23.10
C ARG A 192 -18.80 -4.03 23.21
N ILE A 193 -17.73 -4.75 22.91
CA ILE A 193 -17.69 -6.22 23.01
C ILE A 193 -17.80 -6.67 24.48
N ALA A 194 -17.25 -5.92 25.43
CA ALA A 194 -17.37 -6.19 26.86
C ALA A 194 -18.83 -6.16 27.36
N GLU A 195 -19.62 -5.19 26.87
CA GLU A 195 -21.06 -5.13 27.12
C GLU A 195 -21.80 -6.31 26.48
N GLU A 196 -21.48 -6.66 25.23
CA GLU A 196 -22.13 -7.76 24.49
C GLU A 196 -21.87 -9.17 25.07
N TYR A 197 -20.66 -9.43 25.59
CA TYR A 197 -20.26 -10.73 26.14
C TYR A 197 -20.28 -10.80 27.66
N GLU A 198 -20.58 -9.68 28.35
CA GLU A 198 -20.56 -9.56 29.80
C GLU A 198 -19.21 -10.03 30.42
N VAL A 199 -18.10 -9.47 29.92
CA VAL A 199 -16.74 -9.65 30.46
C VAL A 199 -16.05 -8.29 30.45
N ARG A 200 -15.28 -7.94 31.47
CA ARG A 200 -14.61 -6.62 31.50
C ARG A 200 -13.52 -6.55 30.43
N HIS A 201 -13.57 -5.52 29.58
CA HIS A 201 -12.39 -5.13 28.78
C HIS A 201 -11.45 -4.33 29.68
N LEU A 202 -10.16 -4.66 29.68
CA LEU A 202 -9.13 -3.85 30.32
C LEU A 202 -8.64 -2.78 29.31
N PRO A 203 -9.02 -1.50 29.45
CA PRO A 203 -8.62 -0.44 28.53
C PRO A 203 -7.10 -0.23 28.58
N ALA A 204 -6.47 0.02 27.44
CA ALA A 204 -5.01 0.23 27.39
C ALA A 204 -4.52 1.00 26.16
N ASP A 205 -3.48 1.82 26.33
CA ASP A 205 -2.67 2.38 25.25
C ASP A 205 -1.17 2.13 25.50
N PHE A 206 -0.72 0.90 25.25
CA PHE A 206 0.67 0.47 25.50
C PHE A 206 1.75 1.20 24.67
N LYS A 207 1.39 2.16 23.80
CA LYS A 207 2.36 3.09 23.19
C LYS A 207 2.86 4.14 24.19
N LYS A 208 2.09 4.45 25.23
CA LYS A 208 2.47 5.37 26.30
C LYS A 208 3.67 4.83 27.08
N ASN A 209 4.31 5.69 27.88
CA ASN A 209 5.44 5.34 28.74
C ASN A 209 6.59 4.61 28.01
N ASN A 210 6.80 4.94 26.72
CA ASN A 210 7.77 4.31 25.82
C ASN A 210 7.58 2.80 25.57
N GLY A 211 6.39 2.23 25.84
CA GLY A 211 6.15 0.79 25.72
C GLY A 211 6.49 0.17 24.36
N TYR A 212 6.20 0.87 23.26
CA TYR A 212 6.64 0.41 21.93
C TYR A 212 8.17 0.33 21.81
N LYS A 213 8.90 1.34 22.30
CA LYS A 213 10.38 1.35 22.31
C LYS A 213 10.91 0.19 23.14
N ARG A 214 10.36 -0.01 24.35
CA ARG A 214 10.73 -1.13 25.22
C ARG A 214 10.47 -2.48 24.55
N SER A 215 9.37 -2.63 23.79
CA SER A 215 9.11 -3.85 23.03
C SER A 215 10.21 -4.14 22.00
N VAL A 216 10.74 -3.10 21.32
CA VAL A 216 11.83 -3.21 20.34
C VAL A 216 13.13 -3.64 21.02
N GLU A 217 13.46 -3.01 22.16
CA GLU A 217 14.64 -3.35 22.97
C GLU A 217 14.64 -4.83 23.36
N ILE A 218 13.53 -5.34 23.93
CA ILE A 218 13.38 -6.76 24.32
C ILE A 218 13.56 -7.68 23.11
N THR A 219 12.88 -7.41 21.98
CA THR A 219 13.00 -8.27 20.79
C THR A 219 14.39 -8.25 20.17
N SER A 220 15.10 -7.12 20.22
CA SER A 220 16.46 -7.00 19.71
C SER A 220 17.44 -7.82 20.55
N GLN A 221 17.33 -7.71 21.89
CA GLN A 221 18.16 -8.46 22.84
C GLN A 221 17.94 -9.98 22.74
N ALA A 222 16.71 -10.42 22.49
CA ALA A 222 16.35 -11.83 22.35
C ALA A 222 16.57 -12.40 20.93
N GLY A 223 17.01 -11.61 19.95
CA GLY A 223 17.16 -12.04 18.55
C GLY A 223 15.84 -12.41 17.87
N ILE A 224 14.72 -11.84 18.33
CA ILE A 224 13.37 -12.17 17.85
C ILE A 224 13.02 -11.27 16.66
N TYR A 225 12.63 -11.90 15.55
CA TYR A 225 12.26 -11.22 14.32
C TYR A 225 11.09 -10.25 14.55
N ARG A 226 11.24 -9.02 14.03
CA ARG A 226 10.21 -7.97 14.07
C ARG A 226 9.92 -7.51 12.65
N GLN A 227 8.64 -7.49 12.32
CA GLN A 227 8.15 -7.32 10.97
C GLN A 227 7.81 -5.85 10.66
N ASP A 228 7.79 -5.49 9.38
CA ASP A 228 7.43 -4.15 8.90
C ASP A 228 6.00 -4.03 8.35
N TYR A 229 5.18 -5.08 8.51
CA TYR A 229 3.78 -5.16 8.07
C TYR A 229 2.89 -5.84 9.13
N CYS A 230 1.57 -5.59 9.11
CA CYS A 230 0.64 -6.16 10.10
C CYS A 230 0.58 -7.70 10.06
N GLY A 231 0.67 -8.28 8.86
CA GLY A 231 0.77 -9.72 8.65
C GLY A 231 -0.19 -10.27 7.59
N CYS A 232 -1.20 -9.51 7.17
CA CYS A 232 -2.12 -9.96 6.11
C CYS A 232 -1.59 -9.69 4.72
N GLU A 233 -2.10 -10.47 3.76
CA GLU A 233 -1.77 -10.39 2.34
C GLU A 233 -1.82 -8.95 1.81
N PHE A 234 -2.85 -8.18 2.18
CA PHE A 234 -2.98 -6.78 1.74
C PHE A 234 -1.90 -5.89 2.36
N SER A 235 -1.63 -5.99 3.67
CA SER A 235 -0.55 -5.23 4.32
C SER A 235 0.83 -5.63 3.78
N LYS A 236 1.00 -6.89 3.36
CA LYS A 236 2.21 -7.39 2.70
C LYS A 236 2.37 -6.77 1.32
N LYS A 237 1.34 -6.79 0.47
CA LYS A 237 1.30 -6.10 -0.84
C LYS A 237 1.58 -4.60 -0.70
N GLU A 238 1.02 -3.93 0.31
CA GLU A 238 1.31 -2.53 0.63
C GLU A 238 2.78 -2.35 1.05
N SER A 239 3.36 -3.25 1.85
CA SER A 239 4.78 -3.20 2.23
C SER A 239 5.72 -3.45 1.04
N ASP A 240 5.45 -4.46 0.21
CA ASP A 240 6.24 -4.75 -0.99
C ASP A 240 6.21 -3.59 -1.99
N LYS A 241 5.05 -2.96 -2.23
CA LYS A 241 4.98 -1.74 -3.06
C LYS A 241 5.78 -0.57 -2.46
N ARG A 242 5.80 -0.41 -1.13
CA ARG A 242 6.67 0.58 -0.45
C ARG A 242 8.16 0.23 -0.58
N ARG A 243 8.52 -1.04 -0.50
CA ARG A 243 9.88 -1.56 -0.62
C ARG A 243 10.44 -1.37 -2.04
N ILE A 244 9.73 -1.86 -3.06
CA ILE A 244 10.07 -1.68 -4.48
C ILE A 244 10.21 -0.19 -4.82
N LYS A 245 9.32 0.68 -4.33
CA LYS A 245 9.44 2.14 -4.53
C LYS A 245 10.72 2.74 -3.94
N ARG A 246 11.19 2.25 -2.78
CA ARG A 246 12.46 2.67 -2.17
C ARG A 246 13.66 2.15 -2.95
N GLU A 247 13.65 0.86 -3.33
CA GLU A 247 14.69 0.21 -4.13
C GLU A 247 14.84 0.91 -5.50
N LYS A 248 13.73 1.13 -6.23
CA LYS A 248 13.66 1.93 -7.47
C LYS A 248 14.21 3.36 -7.28
N LYS A 249 13.99 4.01 -6.12
CA LYS A 249 14.55 5.34 -5.85
C LYS A 249 16.07 5.28 -5.63
N ALA A 250 16.54 4.36 -4.79
CA ALA A 250 17.97 4.19 -4.51
C ALA A 250 18.76 3.86 -5.78
N LEU A 251 18.20 3.00 -6.65
CA LEU A 251 18.81 2.64 -7.92
C LEU A 251 18.92 3.83 -8.88
N ARG A 252 17.93 4.73 -8.96
CA ARG A 252 18.05 5.97 -9.77
C ARG A 252 19.22 6.85 -9.33
N GLU A 253 19.41 7.05 -8.03
CA GLU A 253 20.53 7.85 -7.52
C GLU A 253 21.88 7.15 -7.75
N HIS A 254 21.94 5.82 -7.63
CA HIS A 254 23.14 5.03 -7.93
C HIS A 254 23.55 5.16 -9.41
N ILE A 255 22.61 5.02 -10.34
CA ILE A 255 22.84 5.18 -11.78
C ILE A 255 23.25 6.61 -12.13
N LYS A 256 22.64 7.61 -11.50
CA LYS A 256 23.03 9.02 -11.65
C LYS A 256 24.49 9.25 -11.23
N LYS A 257 24.92 8.60 -10.14
CA LYS A 257 26.33 8.62 -9.72
C LYS A 257 27.24 7.94 -10.75
N ILE A 258 26.88 6.74 -11.24
CA ILE A 258 27.63 6.05 -12.30
C ILE A 258 27.84 7.00 -13.51
N TYR A 259 26.80 7.64 -14.02
CA TYR A 259 26.93 8.56 -15.16
C TYR A 259 27.82 9.77 -14.89
N SER A 260 27.99 10.21 -13.63
CA SER A 260 28.94 11.28 -13.28
C SER A 260 30.40 10.81 -13.21
N GLU A 261 30.64 9.50 -13.13
CA GLU A 261 31.96 8.87 -13.04
C GLU A 261 32.42 8.27 -14.38
N ILE A 262 31.55 8.21 -15.40
CA ILE A 262 31.91 7.72 -16.73
C ILE A 262 32.69 8.78 -17.52
N GLU A 263 33.86 8.39 -18.00
CA GLU A 263 34.72 9.19 -18.90
C GLU A 263 34.01 9.58 -20.21
N LYS A 264 34.20 10.84 -20.61
CA LYS A 264 33.62 11.41 -21.84
C LYS A 264 33.94 10.59 -23.10
N GLU A 265 35.17 10.10 -23.23
CA GLU A 265 35.60 9.29 -24.37
C GLU A 265 34.77 8.00 -24.53
N TYR A 266 34.44 7.33 -23.42
CA TYR A 266 33.56 6.16 -23.46
C TYR A 266 32.13 6.55 -23.83
N LEU A 267 31.60 7.69 -23.37
CA LEU A 267 30.24 8.14 -23.70
C LEU A 267 30.08 8.40 -25.21
N GLU A 268 31.07 9.02 -25.85
CA GLU A 268 31.11 9.30 -27.28
C GLU A 268 31.28 8.01 -28.11
N LYS A 269 32.23 7.14 -27.73
CA LYS A 269 32.46 5.86 -28.42
C LYS A 269 31.27 4.90 -28.32
N SER A 270 30.71 4.73 -27.12
CA SER A 270 29.55 3.84 -26.91
C SER A 270 28.32 4.34 -27.68
N GLU A 271 28.08 5.64 -27.72
CA GLU A 271 26.97 6.22 -28.46
C GLU A 271 27.04 5.94 -29.96
N ALA A 272 28.21 6.15 -30.58
CA ALA A 272 28.40 5.87 -32.01
C ALA A 272 28.11 4.40 -32.34
N VAL A 273 28.66 3.46 -31.56
CA VAL A 273 28.45 2.02 -31.76
C VAL A 273 27.00 1.59 -31.53
N ILE A 274 26.31 2.14 -30.53
CA ILE A 274 24.90 1.84 -30.25
C ILE A 274 23.99 2.32 -31.39
N ILE A 275 24.21 3.54 -31.88
CA ILE A 275 23.46 4.11 -33.00
C ILE A 275 23.70 3.31 -34.28
N GLU A 276 24.96 2.98 -34.60
CA GLU A 276 25.30 2.16 -35.77
C GLU A 276 24.63 0.78 -35.70
N LYS A 277 24.73 0.07 -34.57
CA LYS A 277 24.06 -1.23 -34.35
C LYS A 277 22.55 -1.14 -34.51
N PHE A 278 21.92 -0.09 -33.99
CA PHE A 278 20.48 0.12 -34.15
C PHE A 278 20.10 0.30 -35.62
N LEU A 279 20.76 1.20 -36.34
CA LEU A 279 20.49 1.49 -37.75
C LEU A 279 20.80 0.30 -38.68
N CYS A 280 21.80 -0.51 -38.34
CA CYS A 280 22.13 -1.73 -39.07
C CYS A 280 21.21 -2.93 -38.74
N SER A 281 20.35 -2.84 -37.71
CA SER A 281 19.47 -3.94 -37.30
C SER A 281 18.28 -4.15 -38.24
N ASP A 282 17.81 -5.39 -38.33
CA ASP A 282 16.59 -5.73 -39.09
C ASP A 282 15.33 -5.10 -38.46
N LEU A 283 15.35 -4.85 -37.14
CA LEU A 283 14.29 -4.13 -36.42
C LEU A 283 14.09 -2.73 -37.03
N TYR A 284 15.17 -1.96 -37.21
CA TYR A 284 15.10 -0.64 -37.83
C TYR A 284 14.74 -0.71 -39.31
N LYS A 285 15.40 -1.60 -40.06
CA LYS A 285 15.22 -1.71 -41.53
C LYS A 285 13.78 -2.03 -41.90
N ASN A 286 13.17 -3.01 -41.23
CA ASN A 286 11.83 -3.53 -41.55
C ASN A 286 10.68 -2.67 -40.99
N SER A 287 10.96 -1.67 -40.15
CA SER A 287 9.93 -0.80 -39.54
C SER A 287 9.71 0.47 -40.35
N ASN A 288 8.47 0.85 -40.61
CA ASN A 288 8.10 2.07 -41.35
C ASN A 288 7.58 3.17 -40.42
N ASN A 289 6.87 2.80 -39.36
CA ASN A 289 6.33 3.69 -38.34
C ASN A 289 7.13 3.53 -37.04
N ILE A 290 7.99 4.50 -36.73
CA ILE A 290 8.88 4.46 -35.56
C ILE A 290 8.44 5.52 -34.54
N PHE A 291 8.12 5.08 -33.32
CA PHE A 291 7.97 5.98 -32.17
C PHE A 291 9.30 6.04 -31.41
N CYS A 292 9.87 7.24 -31.27
CA CYS A 292 11.17 7.44 -30.64
C CYS A 292 11.14 8.60 -29.65
N TYR A 293 11.70 8.40 -28.45
CA TYR A 293 11.95 9.52 -27.53
C TYR A 293 13.02 10.45 -28.09
N VAL A 294 13.00 11.73 -27.68
CA VAL A 294 14.10 12.66 -27.95
C VAL A 294 15.04 12.66 -26.74
N GLY A 295 16.17 11.98 -26.88
CA GLY A 295 17.09 11.70 -25.79
C GLY A 295 17.91 12.90 -25.36
N LYS A 296 18.18 12.98 -24.06
CA LYS A 296 19.01 14.02 -23.46
C LYS A 296 20.05 13.40 -22.54
N PHE A 297 21.23 14.00 -22.47
CA PHE A 297 22.30 13.54 -21.58
C PHE A 297 21.76 13.25 -20.16
N PRO A 298 22.01 12.05 -19.59
CA PRO A 298 23.01 11.06 -20.00
C PRO A 298 22.51 9.93 -20.92
N GLU A 299 21.31 10.04 -21.51
CA GLU A 299 20.79 9.06 -22.47
C GLU A 299 21.62 9.01 -23.77
N ILE A 300 21.22 8.15 -24.71
CA ILE A 300 21.73 8.14 -26.08
C ILE A 300 21.08 9.32 -26.83
N ASP A 301 21.86 10.11 -27.56
CA ASP A 301 21.32 11.16 -28.43
C ASP A 301 20.57 10.56 -29.64
N THR A 302 19.26 10.36 -29.46
CA THR A 302 18.38 9.80 -30.49
C THR A 302 18.01 10.79 -31.59
N LEU A 303 18.36 12.08 -31.52
CA LEU A 303 18.13 13.01 -32.65
C LEU A 303 18.85 12.55 -33.91
N LYS A 304 20.02 11.91 -33.77
CA LYS A 304 20.78 11.28 -34.85
C LYS A 304 19.98 10.15 -35.53
N ILE A 305 19.25 9.37 -34.73
CA ILE A 305 18.38 8.28 -35.20
C ILE A 305 17.12 8.85 -35.87
N ILE A 306 16.48 9.85 -35.26
CA ILE A 306 15.28 10.51 -35.78
C ILE A 306 15.56 11.13 -37.16
N ASN A 307 16.62 11.94 -37.28
CA ASN A 307 17.05 12.52 -38.55
C ASN A 307 17.32 11.45 -39.62
N ARG A 308 17.96 10.33 -39.23
CA ARG A 308 18.23 9.24 -40.16
C ARG A 308 16.94 8.54 -40.62
N ALA A 309 16.00 8.28 -39.70
CA ALA A 309 14.71 7.66 -40.01
C ALA A 309 13.86 8.52 -40.98
N LEU A 310 13.81 9.83 -40.74
CA LEU A 310 13.17 10.79 -41.65
C LEU A 310 13.84 10.78 -43.04
N SER A 311 15.18 10.81 -43.09
CA SER A 311 15.93 10.75 -44.36
C SER A 311 15.80 9.41 -45.10
N ASP A 312 15.56 8.31 -44.39
CA ASP A 312 15.27 6.99 -44.97
C ASP A 312 13.77 6.84 -45.36
N GLY A 313 12.97 7.90 -45.26
CA GLY A 313 11.57 7.94 -45.69
C GLY A 313 10.58 7.30 -44.71
N LYS A 314 10.97 7.07 -43.46
CA LYS A 314 10.13 6.45 -42.41
C LYS A 314 9.25 7.50 -41.72
N LYS A 315 8.04 7.13 -41.31
CA LYS A 315 7.17 8.00 -40.50
C LYS A 315 7.64 7.93 -39.05
N VAL A 316 8.11 9.06 -38.51
CA VAL A 316 8.61 9.16 -37.14
C VAL A 316 7.60 9.91 -36.27
N SER A 317 7.34 9.39 -35.07
CA SER A 317 6.62 10.10 -34.03
C SER A 317 7.45 10.21 -32.75
N VAL A 318 7.22 11.29 -32.00
CA VAL A 318 7.92 11.63 -30.77
C VAL A 318 6.91 11.86 -29.62
N PRO A 319 7.30 11.68 -28.35
CA PRO A 319 6.39 11.82 -27.22
C PRO A 319 5.95 13.27 -27.01
N TYR A 320 4.64 13.48 -26.81
CA TYR A 320 4.06 14.72 -26.32
C TYR A 320 3.27 14.43 -25.03
N CYS A 321 3.59 15.13 -23.93
CA CYS A 321 2.98 14.91 -22.61
C CYS A 321 1.81 15.87 -22.37
N VAL A 322 0.57 15.37 -22.50
CA VAL A 322 -0.65 16.21 -22.37
C VAL A 322 -1.00 16.50 -20.91
N ALA A 323 -0.69 15.57 -20.00
CA ALA A 323 -0.98 15.67 -18.56
C ALA A 323 -0.02 14.77 -17.77
N GLU A 324 -0.09 14.77 -16.43
CA GLU A 324 0.82 13.97 -15.56
C GLU A 324 0.83 12.45 -15.85
N HIS A 325 -0.16 11.93 -16.58
CA HIS A 325 -0.35 10.49 -16.80
C HIS A 325 -0.50 10.06 -18.28
N GLU A 326 -0.76 10.98 -19.20
CA GLU A 326 -1.05 10.68 -20.61
C GLU A 326 0.06 11.18 -21.56
N MET A 327 0.41 10.34 -22.52
CA MET A 327 1.42 10.59 -23.55
C MET A 327 0.85 10.25 -24.93
N LYS A 328 0.92 11.22 -25.85
CA LYS A 328 0.63 11.05 -27.27
C LYS A 328 1.92 10.80 -28.04
N ALA A 329 1.79 10.18 -29.21
CA ALA A 329 2.88 10.04 -30.17
C ALA A 329 2.57 10.92 -31.37
N LEU A 330 3.12 12.14 -31.41
CA LEU A 330 2.85 13.07 -32.50
C LEU A 330 3.92 12.95 -33.58
N ILE A 331 3.48 12.95 -34.84
CA ILE A 331 4.31 12.79 -36.02
C ILE A 331 5.07 14.09 -36.28
N ILE A 332 6.33 13.95 -36.70
CA ILE A 332 7.15 15.03 -37.20
C ILE A 332 7.65 14.73 -38.61
N ASN A 333 7.82 15.76 -39.41
CA ASN A 333 8.46 15.69 -40.73
C ASN A 333 9.91 16.17 -40.69
N SER A 334 10.26 17.00 -39.68
CA SER A 334 11.58 17.61 -39.50
C SER A 334 11.88 17.80 -38.01
N VAL A 335 13.14 17.72 -37.59
CA VAL A 335 13.52 17.95 -36.18
C VAL A 335 13.41 19.42 -35.77
N GLU A 336 13.36 20.32 -36.75
CA GLU A 336 13.12 21.76 -36.62
C GLU A 336 11.69 22.09 -36.18
N GLU A 337 10.75 21.14 -36.27
CA GLU A 337 9.38 21.26 -35.75
C GLU A 337 9.33 21.11 -34.22
N LEU A 338 10.44 20.73 -33.57
CA LEU A 338 10.52 20.50 -32.13
C LEU A 338 10.87 21.78 -31.36
N SER A 339 10.18 22.01 -30.24
CA SER A 339 10.39 23.14 -29.33
C SER A 339 10.70 22.66 -27.90
N VAL A 340 11.24 23.53 -27.05
CA VAL A 340 11.58 23.14 -25.66
C VAL A 340 10.32 23.06 -24.81
N GLY A 341 9.91 21.84 -24.48
CA GLY A 341 8.69 21.51 -23.75
C GLY A 341 8.82 21.41 -22.23
N GLN A 342 7.81 20.81 -21.59
CA GLN A 342 7.55 20.94 -20.14
C GLN A 342 8.69 20.46 -19.23
N PHE A 343 9.52 19.52 -19.70
CA PHE A 343 10.65 18.96 -18.95
C PHE A 343 12.03 19.41 -19.45
N GLY A 344 12.09 20.44 -20.30
CA GLY A 344 13.33 20.85 -20.97
C GLY A 344 13.82 19.80 -21.97
N ILE A 345 12.90 18.97 -22.47
CA ILE A 345 13.05 18.01 -23.56
C ILE A 345 12.43 18.66 -24.80
N LEU A 346 12.89 18.28 -25.98
CA LEU A 346 12.30 18.74 -27.24
C LEU A 346 10.97 17.99 -27.48
N GLU A 347 9.87 18.75 -27.58
CA GLU A 347 8.50 18.29 -27.78
C GLU A 347 7.94 18.89 -29.09
N PRO A 348 7.11 18.14 -29.84
CA PRO A 348 6.46 18.62 -31.07
C PRO A 348 5.33 19.61 -30.76
N ASP A 349 4.81 20.29 -31.79
CA ASP A 349 3.57 21.07 -31.68
C ASP A 349 2.39 20.16 -31.29
N GLU A 350 1.51 20.63 -30.39
CA GLU A 350 0.29 19.90 -29.99
C GLU A 350 -0.68 19.69 -31.16
N ALA A 351 -0.63 20.55 -32.18
CA ALA A 351 -1.43 20.47 -33.39
C ALA A 351 -0.96 19.40 -34.40
N SER A 352 0.19 18.76 -34.18
CA SER A 352 0.71 17.72 -35.07
C SER A 352 -0.16 16.45 -35.11
N GLU A 353 -0.11 15.71 -36.22
CA GLU A 353 -0.87 14.46 -36.42
C GLU A 353 -0.46 13.40 -35.37
N GLU A 354 -1.42 12.86 -34.61
CA GLU A 354 -1.16 11.74 -33.68
C GLU A 354 -1.04 10.41 -34.45
N MET A 355 0.11 9.74 -34.31
CA MET A 355 0.29 8.35 -34.72
C MET A 355 -0.53 7.44 -33.80
N LYS A 356 -1.42 6.64 -34.39
CA LYS A 356 -2.21 5.66 -33.63
C LYS A 356 -1.30 4.57 -33.06
N LYS A 357 -1.65 4.10 -31.86
CA LYS A 357 -0.87 3.12 -31.10
C LYS A 357 -0.74 1.78 -31.83
N GLU A 358 -1.78 1.38 -32.55
CA GLU A 358 -1.81 0.17 -33.38
C GLU A 358 -0.97 0.26 -34.67
N ASP A 359 -0.61 1.48 -35.11
CA ASP A 359 0.15 1.72 -36.35
C ASP A 359 1.67 1.74 -36.12
N ALA A 360 2.16 1.84 -34.88
CA ALA A 360 3.58 1.77 -34.58
C ALA A 360 4.16 0.37 -34.87
N ASP A 361 5.30 0.31 -35.57
CA ASP A 361 6.04 -0.93 -35.84
C ASP A 361 7.15 -1.13 -34.79
N LEU A 362 7.83 -0.03 -34.44
CA LEU A 362 8.99 -0.01 -33.54
C LEU A 362 8.86 1.13 -32.51
N VAL A 363 9.12 0.80 -31.25
CA VAL A 363 9.09 1.73 -30.11
C VAL A 363 10.46 1.78 -29.46
N VAL A 364 11.16 2.90 -29.58
CA VAL A 364 12.42 3.15 -28.88
C VAL A 364 12.13 3.71 -27.49
N VAL A 365 12.49 2.96 -26.45
CA VAL A 365 12.12 3.22 -25.05
C VAL A 365 13.28 3.88 -24.28
N PRO A 366 13.06 5.02 -23.59
CA PRO A 366 14.04 5.62 -22.69
C PRO A 366 14.07 4.92 -21.32
N CYS A 367 15.24 4.86 -20.68
CA CYS A 367 15.34 4.46 -19.27
C CYS A 367 16.62 4.99 -18.60
N CYS A 368 16.66 4.95 -17.28
CA CYS A 368 17.89 5.17 -16.52
C CYS A 368 18.82 3.94 -16.58
N THR A 369 18.26 2.74 -16.38
CA THR A 369 18.96 1.45 -16.36
C THR A 369 18.05 0.29 -16.73
N CYS A 370 18.63 -0.85 -17.11
CA CYS A 370 17.93 -2.13 -17.28
C CYS A 370 18.79 -3.30 -16.80
N ASP A 371 18.15 -4.46 -16.63
CA ASP A 371 18.83 -5.74 -16.49
C ASP A 371 18.77 -6.59 -17.77
N LYS A 372 19.49 -7.71 -17.77
CA LYS A 372 19.58 -8.64 -18.92
C LYS A 372 18.27 -9.36 -19.23
N SER A 373 17.26 -9.29 -18.36
CA SER A 373 15.94 -9.90 -18.55
C SER A 373 14.93 -8.94 -19.17
N GLY A 374 15.37 -7.72 -19.54
CA GLY A 374 14.50 -6.69 -20.10
C GLY A 374 13.73 -5.87 -19.06
N ASN A 375 13.92 -6.10 -17.75
CA ASN A 375 13.34 -5.20 -16.76
C ASN A 375 14.07 -3.85 -16.83
N ARG A 376 13.32 -2.74 -16.78
CA ARG A 376 13.86 -1.38 -16.96
C ARG A 376 13.40 -0.44 -15.86
N LEU A 377 14.25 0.55 -15.55
CA LEU A 377 13.94 1.61 -14.59
C LEU A 377 13.85 2.94 -15.32
N GLY A 378 12.63 3.39 -15.63
CA GLY A 378 12.38 4.72 -16.16
C GLY A 378 12.49 5.83 -15.09
N TYR A 379 12.41 7.09 -15.52
CA TYR A 379 12.54 8.30 -14.68
C TYR A 379 11.44 8.51 -13.63
N GLY A 380 10.44 7.62 -13.54
CA GLY A 380 9.52 7.52 -12.40
C GLY A 380 8.09 8.01 -12.62
N ARG A 381 7.74 8.48 -13.82
CA ARG A 381 6.36 8.87 -14.18
C ARG A 381 5.53 7.74 -14.83
N GLY A 382 6.16 6.65 -15.26
CA GLY A 382 5.49 5.46 -15.82
C GLY A 382 4.77 5.69 -17.16
N TYR A 383 5.11 6.74 -17.92
CA TYR A 383 4.46 7.01 -19.21
C TYR A 383 4.65 5.86 -20.20
N TYR A 384 5.88 5.31 -20.30
CA TYR A 384 6.19 4.23 -21.22
C TYR A 384 5.58 2.88 -20.80
N ASP A 385 5.29 2.66 -19.52
CA ASP A 385 4.55 1.49 -19.07
C ASP A 385 3.12 1.54 -19.62
N ARG A 386 2.38 2.59 -19.27
CA ARG A 386 1.00 2.79 -19.74
C ARG A 386 0.89 2.83 -21.28
N TYR A 387 1.89 3.40 -21.94
CA TYR A 387 1.89 3.53 -23.41
C TYR A 387 2.15 2.19 -24.11
N LEU A 388 3.08 1.36 -23.61
CA LEU A 388 3.32 0.01 -24.15
C LEU A 388 2.11 -0.90 -23.92
N GLU A 389 1.52 -0.86 -22.72
CA GLU A 389 0.29 -1.59 -22.38
C GLU A 389 -0.85 -1.25 -23.37
N GLN A 390 -1.04 0.03 -23.66
CA GLN A 390 -2.05 0.48 -24.62
C GLN A 390 -1.74 0.09 -26.07
N ILE A 391 -0.46 0.01 -26.48
CA ILE A 391 -0.08 -0.51 -27.80
C ILE A 391 -0.46 -1.98 -27.94
N GLU A 392 -0.12 -2.82 -26.95
CA GLU A 392 -0.44 -4.25 -26.97
C GLU A 392 -1.95 -4.48 -27.08
N ILE A 393 -2.73 -3.81 -26.22
CA ILE A 393 -4.20 -3.86 -26.25
C ILE A 393 -4.74 -3.43 -27.63
N LYS A 394 -4.30 -2.29 -28.15
CA LYS A 394 -4.81 -1.75 -29.43
C LYS A 394 -4.45 -2.62 -30.63
N LYS A 395 -3.28 -3.23 -30.66
CA LYS A 395 -2.89 -4.16 -31.73
C LYS A 395 -3.64 -5.49 -31.66
N ILE A 396 -3.93 -6.00 -30.46
CA ILE A 396 -4.81 -7.18 -30.28
C ILE A 396 -6.22 -6.87 -30.80
N GLU A 397 -6.82 -5.74 -30.41
CA GLU A 397 -8.12 -5.28 -30.91
C GLU A 397 -8.14 -5.13 -32.44
N ALA A 398 -7.10 -4.52 -33.01
CA ALA A 398 -6.95 -4.30 -34.45
C ALA A 398 -6.50 -5.53 -35.25
N LYS A 399 -6.18 -6.66 -34.59
CA LYS A 399 -5.60 -7.87 -35.19
C LYS A 399 -4.34 -7.58 -36.03
N LYS A 400 -3.46 -6.72 -35.53
CA LYS A 400 -2.18 -6.36 -36.15
C LYS A 400 -1.02 -7.04 -35.43
N ASP A 401 0.09 -7.22 -36.14
CA ASP A 401 1.35 -7.68 -35.54
C ASP A 401 1.83 -6.72 -34.44
N MET A 402 2.35 -7.30 -33.35
CA MET A 402 2.84 -6.57 -32.19
C MET A 402 3.99 -5.62 -32.58
N ALA A 403 3.97 -4.39 -32.05
CA ALA A 403 5.12 -3.50 -32.16
C ALA A 403 6.31 -4.15 -31.46
N LYS A 404 7.50 -4.03 -32.03
CA LYS A 404 8.73 -4.33 -31.30
C LYS A 404 9.12 -3.15 -30.44
N ASN A 405 9.48 -3.41 -29.19
CA ASN A 405 10.06 -2.38 -28.33
C ASN A 405 11.55 -2.64 -28.10
N VAL A 406 12.34 -1.57 -28.06
CA VAL A 406 13.80 -1.62 -28.02
C VAL A 406 14.37 -0.54 -27.11
N LEU A 407 15.36 -0.92 -26.32
CA LEU A 407 16.12 -0.03 -25.46
C LEU A 407 17.54 0.17 -26.00
N LEU A 408 17.98 1.42 -26.06
CA LEU A 408 19.36 1.81 -26.35
C LEU A 408 20.04 2.23 -25.05
N ILE A 409 21.08 1.52 -24.62
CA ILE A 409 21.75 1.77 -23.33
C ILE A 409 23.23 1.40 -23.38
N ARG A 410 24.05 2.10 -22.61
CA ARG A 410 25.49 1.82 -22.45
C ARG A 410 25.70 0.69 -21.43
N LYS A 411 26.60 -0.27 -21.69
CA LYS A 411 26.81 -1.42 -20.77
C LYS A 411 27.13 -1.00 -19.33
N LYS A 412 27.92 0.07 -19.15
CA LYS A 412 28.26 0.60 -17.81
C LYS A 412 27.04 1.08 -17.00
N ALA A 413 25.89 1.32 -17.62
CA ALA A 413 24.65 1.72 -16.95
C ALA A 413 23.66 0.56 -16.70
N MET A 414 23.98 -0.67 -17.12
CA MET A 414 23.16 -1.86 -16.82
C MET A 414 23.42 -2.38 -15.40
N VAL A 415 22.46 -3.10 -14.83
CA VAL A 415 22.58 -3.78 -13.53
C VAL A 415 22.14 -5.23 -13.62
N ASP A 416 22.46 -6.04 -12.60
CA ASP A 416 22.09 -7.47 -12.59
C ASP A 416 20.59 -7.70 -12.37
N VAL A 417 19.93 -6.85 -11.58
CA VAL A 417 18.50 -6.94 -11.26
C VAL A 417 17.90 -5.53 -11.14
N VAL A 418 16.81 -5.27 -11.86
CA VAL A 418 15.95 -4.11 -11.61
C VAL A 418 14.76 -4.53 -10.72
N PRO A 419 14.47 -3.81 -9.62
CA PRO A 419 13.30 -4.08 -8.79
C PRO A 419 12.01 -3.69 -9.54
N THR A 420 11.12 -4.66 -9.76
CA THR A 420 9.86 -4.49 -10.52
C THR A 420 8.60 -4.79 -9.70
N ASP A 421 7.49 -4.20 -10.11
CA ASP A 421 6.11 -4.51 -9.69
C ASP A 421 5.25 -4.91 -10.91
N GLU A 422 3.97 -5.19 -10.67
CA GLU A 422 3.02 -5.73 -11.67
C GLU A 422 2.71 -4.77 -12.84
N HIS A 423 3.16 -3.51 -12.77
CA HIS A 423 2.93 -2.50 -13.82
C HIS A 423 4.18 -2.20 -14.67
N ASP A 424 5.36 -2.75 -14.37
CA ASP A 424 6.57 -2.50 -15.18
C ASP A 424 6.62 -3.43 -16.40
N ILE A 425 6.54 -2.86 -17.60
CA ILE A 425 6.66 -3.64 -18.84
C ILE A 425 8.14 -3.90 -19.20
N ARG A 426 8.45 -5.11 -19.62
CA ARG A 426 9.81 -5.49 -20.06
C ARG A 426 10.09 -4.99 -21.47
N VAL A 427 11.36 -4.68 -21.74
CA VAL A 427 11.83 -4.51 -23.12
C VAL A 427 12.18 -5.83 -23.77
N GLU A 428 11.81 -6.01 -25.03
CA GLU A 428 12.10 -7.22 -25.81
C GLU A 428 13.54 -7.25 -26.33
N VAL A 429 14.10 -6.09 -26.67
CA VAL A 429 15.44 -5.97 -27.24
C VAL A 429 16.24 -4.89 -26.53
N ILE A 430 17.47 -5.20 -26.17
CA ILE A 430 18.44 -4.26 -25.59
C ILE A 430 19.64 -4.16 -26.54
N ILE A 431 19.95 -2.96 -27.02
CA ILE A 431 21.13 -2.67 -27.84
C ILE A 431 22.15 -1.89 -27.00
N THR A 432 23.37 -2.43 -26.98
CA THR A 432 24.53 -1.91 -26.24
C THR A 432 25.77 -1.93 -27.14
N GLU A 433 26.82 -1.20 -26.78
CA GLU A 433 28.12 -1.19 -27.46
C GLU A 433 28.90 -2.49 -27.28
#